data_AF-H2JDD2-F1
#
_entry.id   AF-H2JDD2-F1
#
_cell.length_a   1.000
_cell.length_b   1.000
_cell.length_c   1.000
_cell.angle_alpha   90.00
_cell.angle_beta   90.00
_cell.angle_gamma   90.00
#
_symmetry.space_group_name_H-M   'P 1'
#
loop_
_entity.id
_entity.type
_entity.pdbx_description
1 polymer ?
#
loop_
_entity_poly.entity_id
_entity_poly.type
_entity_poly.pdbx_seq_one_letter_code
_entity_poly.pdbx_strand_id
1 'polypeptide(L)'
;MHPKKIMFIDEKDSIKYEFNLNSLPLNDIKIIEKSVELFNDREPCIIHKSFVIKKLMLEINEYFDEVLPLGKGQIVLEEIPKSIRGLLNISYDIVKIQLNS
;
A
#
# COMPACT_ATOMS: atom_id res chain seq x y z
N MET A 1 -11.71 0.80 14.72
CA MET A 1 -10.67 -0.06 14.12
C MET A 1 -9.37 0.19 14.85
N HIS A 2 -8.74 -0.85 15.39
CA HIS A 2 -7.38 -0.73 15.91
C HIS A 2 -6.40 -0.45 14.76
N PRO A 3 -5.32 0.31 14.99
CA PRO A 3 -4.31 0.54 13.97
C PRO A 3 -3.64 -0.80 13.63
N LYS A 4 -3.98 -1.35 12.45
CA LYS A 4 -3.34 -2.56 11.92
C LYS A 4 -1.89 -2.21 11.56
N LYS A 5 -0.95 -3.01 12.02
CA LYS A 5 0.47 -2.86 11.68
C LYS A 5 0.81 -3.77 10.52
N ILE A 6 1.62 -3.26 9.60
CA ILE A 6 2.08 -3.97 8.42
C ILE A 6 3.60 -3.92 8.38
N MET A 7 4.19 -5.10 8.20
CA MET A 7 5.62 -5.34 8.28
C MET A 7 6.12 -5.87 6.94
N PHE A 8 7.22 -5.32 6.46
CA PHE A 8 7.85 -5.68 5.20
C PHE A 8 9.11 -6.49 5.50
N ILE A 9 9.14 -7.72 5.02
CA ILE A 9 10.13 -8.72 5.37
C ILE A 9 10.99 -9.03 4.15
N ASP A 10 12.31 -9.05 4.34
CA ASP A 10 13.28 -9.36 3.30
C ASP A 10 13.51 -10.87 3.11
N GLU A 11 14.34 -11.21 2.14
CA GLU A 11 14.75 -12.59 1.81
C GLU A 11 15.51 -13.30 2.96
N LYS A 12 15.99 -12.57 3.97
CA LYS A 12 16.63 -13.11 5.18
C LYS A 12 15.65 -13.25 6.35
N ASP A 13 14.34 -13.18 6.07
CA ASP A 13 13.26 -13.15 7.07
C ASP A 13 13.44 -12.04 8.13
N SER A 14 14.11 -10.94 7.75
CA SER A 14 14.31 -9.77 8.60
C SER A 14 13.31 -8.67 8.28
N ILE A 15 12.78 -8.02 9.32
CA ILE A 15 11.84 -6.91 9.18
C ILE A 15 12.62 -5.66 8.77
N LYS A 16 12.36 -5.16 7.57
CA LYS A 16 12.97 -3.93 7.04
C LYS A 16 12.17 -2.69 7.41
N TYR A 17 10.85 -2.79 7.35
CA TYR A 17 9.95 -1.68 7.61
C TYR A 17 8.75 -2.14 8.41
N GLU A 18 8.27 -1.25 9.28
CA GLU A 18 7.01 -1.39 10.00
C GLU A 18 6.23 -0.09 9.83
N PHE A 19 5.00 -0.20 9.35
CA PHE A 19 4.10 0.93 9.16
C PHE A 19 2.74 0.64 9.79
N ASN A 20 1.99 1.71 10.03
CA ASN A 20 0.54 1.58 10.18
C ASN A 20 -0.06 1.36 8.79
N LEU A 21 -1.06 0.48 8.69
CA LEU A 21 -1.73 0.20 7.42
C LEU A 21 -2.37 1.47 6.81
N ASN A 22 -2.73 2.45 7.64
CA ASN A 22 -3.28 3.75 7.21
C ASN A 22 -2.21 4.81 6.87
N SER A 23 -0.92 4.46 6.97
CA SER A 23 0.20 5.37 6.75
C SER A 23 1.31 4.69 5.95
N LEU A 24 0.91 3.95 4.92
CA LEU A 24 1.82 3.27 4.02
C LEU A 24 2.57 4.25 3.10
N PRO A 25 3.83 3.98 2.76
CA PRO A 25 4.56 4.76 1.77
C PRO A 25 3.95 4.51 0.38
N LEU A 26 3.18 5.46 -0.12
CA LEU A 26 2.62 5.41 -1.47
C LEU A 26 3.63 5.89 -2.51
N ASN A 27 3.49 5.38 -3.73
CA ASN A 27 4.25 5.82 -4.88
C ASN A 27 3.67 7.13 -5.43
N ASP A 28 4.44 8.23 -5.30
CA ASP A 28 4.03 9.56 -5.76
C ASP A 28 3.70 9.60 -7.26
N ILE A 29 4.42 8.84 -8.09
CA ILE A 29 4.14 8.78 -9.53
C ILE A 29 2.73 8.24 -9.75
N LYS A 30 2.33 7.20 -9.00
CA LYS A 30 0.96 6.63 -9.08
C LYS A 30 -0.10 7.61 -8.58
N ILE A 31 0.21 8.41 -7.55
CA ILE A 31 -0.70 9.46 -7.07
C ILE A 31 -0.92 10.50 -8.17
N ILE A 32 0.14 10.96 -8.84
CA ILE A 32 0.03 11.93 -9.94
C ILE A 32 -0.73 11.33 -11.11
N GLU A 33 -0.34 10.15 -11.61
CA GLU A 33 -1.00 9.46 -12.73
C GLU A 33 -2.50 9.32 -12.48
N LYS A 34 -2.88 8.85 -11.29
CA LYS A 34 -4.29 8.63 -10.94
C LYS A 34 -5.05 9.94 -10.74
N SER A 35 -4.38 11.00 -10.29
CA SER A 35 -5.00 12.32 -10.17
C SER A 35 -5.28 12.93 -11.54
N VAL A 36 -4.34 12.79 -12.49
CA VAL A 36 -4.54 13.21 -13.89
C VAL A 36 -5.69 12.41 -14.52
N GLU A 37 -5.73 11.09 -14.32
CA GLU A 37 -6.79 10.21 -14.83
C GLU A 37 -8.19 10.64 -14.34
N LEU A 38 -8.32 10.95 -13.05
CA LEU A 38 -9.63 11.23 -12.44
C LEU A 38 -10.12 12.66 -12.63
N PHE A 39 -9.21 13.64 -12.65
CA PHE A 39 -9.57 15.05 -12.65
C PHE A 39 -9.22 15.77 -13.96
N ASN A 40 -8.56 15.08 -14.90
CA ASN A 40 -8.01 15.66 -16.13
C ASN A 40 -7.12 16.90 -15.87
N ASP A 41 -6.49 16.92 -14.69
CA ASP A 41 -5.63 17.98 -14.20
C ASP A 41 -4.17 17.53 -14.36
N ARG A 42 -3.43 18.18 -15.28
CA ARG A 42 -2.04 17.80 -15.61
C ARG A 42 -1.07 18.05 -14.45
N GLU A 43 -1.40 19.00 -13.58
CA GLU A 43 -0.60 19.36 -12.41
C GLU A 43 -1.50 19.31 -11.17
N PRO A 44 -1.89 18.10 -10.75
CA PRO A 44 -2.92 17.91 -9.73
C PRO A 44 -2.57 18.67 -8.45
N CYS A 45 -3.47 19.54 -8.01
CA CYS A 45 -3.28 20.29 -6.77
C CYS A 45 -3.36 19.39 -5.52
N ILE A 46 -3.06 19.95 -4.34
CA ILE A 46 -3.07 19.19 -3.08
C ILE A 46 -4.42 18.54 -2.77
N ILE A 47 -5.53 19.15 -3.18
CA ILE A 47 -6.88 18.62 -2.95
C ILE A 47 -7.09 17.35 -3.79
N HIS A 48 -6.73 17.38 -5.08
CA HIS A 48 -6.81 16.23 -5.98
C HIS A 48 -5.91 15.09 -5.49
N LYS A 49 -4.65 15.38 -5.14
CA LYS A 49 -3.73 14.37 -4.61
C LYS A 49 -4.25 13.74 -3.32
N SER A 50 -4.79 14.56 -2.40
CA SER A 50 -5.33 14.06 -1.12
C SER A 50 -6.52 13.12 -1.32
N PHE A 51 -7.39 13.41 -2.30
CA PHE A 51 -8.48 12.50 -2.66
C PHE A 51 -7.94 11.17 -3.18
N VAL A 52 -6.97 11.21 -4.11
CA VAL A 52 -6.36 10.01 -4.68
C VAL A 52 -5.65 9.18 -3.63
N ILE A 53 -4.88 9.80 -2.72
CA ILE A 53 -4.22 9.10 -1.61
C ILE A 53 -5.25 8.31 -0.81
N LYS A 54 -6.35 8.94 -0.39
CA LYS A 54 -7.41 8.25 0.36
C LYS A 54 -8.01 7.08 -0.41
N LYS A 55 -8.22 7.26 -1.72
CA LYS A 55 -8.75 6.20 -2.59
C LYS A 55 -7.78 5.02 -2.71
N LEU A 56 -6.50 5.28 -2.99
CA LEU A 56 -5.48 4.23 -3.09
C LEU A 56 -5.27 3.50 -1.76
N MET A 57 -5.30 4.22 -0.64
CA MET A 57 -5.25 3.61 0.68
C MET A 57 -6.46 2.71 0.94
N LEU A 58 -7.65 3.10 0.49
CA LEU A 58 -8.84 2.25 0.59
C LEU A 58 -8.67 0.97 -0.24
N GLU A 59 -8.21 1.08 -1.49
CA GLU A 59 -7.95 -0.08 -2.36
C GLU A 59 -6.95 -1.07 -1.73
N ILE A 60 -5.88 -0.55 -1.10
CA ILE A 60 -4.90 -1.38 -0.39
C ILE A 60 -5.53 -2.06 0.84
N ASN A 61 -6.32 -1.32 1.63
CA ASN A 61 -7.00 -1.87 2.81
C ASN A 61 -8.00 -2.96 2.43
N GLU A 62 -8.84 -2.73 1.43
CA GLU A 62 -9.83 -3.70 0.93
C GLU A 62 -9.16 -4.98 0.46
N TYR A 63 -8.06 -4.87 -0.29
CA TYR A 63 -7.27 -6.03 -0.69
C TYR A 63 -6.78 -6.85 0.51
N PHE A 64 -6.16 -6.20 1.50
CA PHE A 64 -5.65 -6.91 2.68
C PHE A 64 -6.75 -7.46 3.57
N ASP A 65 -7.91 -6.81 3.64
CA ASP A 65 -9.08 -7.33 4.35
C ASP A 65 -9.67 -8.57 3.64
N GLU A 66 -9.57 -8.66 2.32
CA GLU A 66 -9.98 -9.84 1.55
C GLU A 66 -9.01 -11.02 1.74
N VAL A 67 -7.70 -10.78 1.57
CA VAL A 67 -6.70 -11.87 1.63
C VAL A 67 -6.31 -12.26 3.06
N LEU A 68 -6.50 -11.38 4.04
CA LEU A 68 -6.18 -11.59 5.45
C LEU A 68 -7.35 -11.14 6.34
N PRO A 69 -8.50 -11.85 6.31
CA PRO A 69 -9.77 -11.41 6.91
C PRO A 69 -9.74 -11.24 8.43
N LEU A 70 -8.78 -11.86 9.12
CA LEU A 70 -8.58 -11.69 10.56
C LEU A 70 -7.67 -10.49 10.89
N GLY A 71 -7.27 -9.69 9.89
CA GLY A 71 -6.31 -8.60 10.04
C GLY A 71 -4.91 -9.06 10.47
N LYS A 72 -4.63 -10.35 10.32
CA LYS A 72 -3.35 -10.97 10.68
C LYS A 72 -2.96 -12.04 9.69
N GLY A 73 -1.66 -12.21 9.49
CA GLY A 73 -1.08 -13.25 8.65
C GLY A 73 -0.01 -12.71 7.73
N GLN A 74 0.43 -13.53 6.79
CA GLN A 74 1.55 -13.24 5.92
C GLN A 74 1.21 -13.62 4.48
N ILE A 75 1.67 -12.81 3.54
CA ILE A 75 1.53 -13.05 2.10
C ILE A 75 2.87 -12.80 1.41
N VAL A 76 3.18 -13.61 0.40
CA VAL A 76 4.38 -13.42 -0.42
C VAL A 76 4.13 -12.24 -1.38
N LEU A 77 5.14 -11.39 -1.58
CA LEU A 77 5.00 -10.15 -2.36
C LEU A 77 4.65 -10.44 -3.83
N GLU A 78 5.06 -11.60 -4.35
CA GLU A 78 4.75 -12.09 -5.70
C GLU A 78 3.28 -12.51 -5.86
N GLU A 79 2.59 -12.87 -4.76
CA GLU A 79 1.17 -13.19 -4.77
C GLU A 79 0.30 -11.92 -4.76
N ILE A 80 0.87 -10.79 -4.34
CA ILE A 80 0.17 -9.50 -4.36
C ILE A 80 0.02 -9.03 -5.81
N PRO A 81 -1.20 -8.70 -6.26
CA PRO A 81 -1.43 -8.15 -7.59
C PRO A 81 -0.52 -6.97 -7.90
N LYS A 82 0.02 -6.92 -9.13
CA LYS A 82 0.88 -5.80 -9.58
C LYS A 82 0.20 -4.43 -9.42
N SER A 83 -1.13 -4.39 -9.53
CA SER A 83 -1.92 -3.18 -9.28
C SER A 83 -1.75 -2.66 -7.86
N ILE A 84 -1.78 -3.52 -6.85
CA ILE A 84 -1.60 -3.17 -5.43
C ILE A 84 -0.12 -2.97 -5.11
N ARG A 85 0.76 -3.89 -5.52
CA ARG A 85 2.22 -3.80 -5.29
C ARG A 85 2.80 -2.51 -5.86
N GLY A 86 2.34 -2.09 -7.04
CA GLY A 86 2.80 -0.87 -7.69
C GLY A 86 2.40 0.43 -6.99
N LEU A 87 1.42 0.41 -6.08
CA LEU A 87 1.02 1.58 -5.28
C LEU A 87 2.00 1.86 -4.15
N LEU A 88 2.79 0.86 -3.73
CA LEU A 88 3.69 0.96 -2.59
C LEU A 88 5.08 1.38 -3.05
N ASN A 89 5.65 2.38 -2.37
CA ASN A 89 7.04 2.76 -2.54
C ASN A 89 7.91 1.98 -1.54
N ILE A 90 8.22 0.74 -1.90
CA ILE A 90 8.97 -0.21 -1.06
C ILE A 90 10.20 -0.73 -1.79
N SER A 91 11.20 -1.14 -1.01
CA SER A 91 12.46 -1.65 -1.53
C SER A 91 12.29 -2.99 -2.28
N TYR A 92 13.20 -3.27 -3.21
CA TYR A 92 13.16 -4.45 -4.09
C TYR A 92 13.54 -5.75 -3.37
N ASP A 93 14.21 -5.66 -2.22
CA ASP A 93 14.62 -6.80 -1.38
C ASP A 93 13.50 -7.32 -0.48
N ILE A 94 12.32 -6.68 -0.50
CA ILE A 94 11.14 -7.18 0.20
C ILE A 94 10.57 -8.37 -0.57
N VAL A 95 10.32 -9.47 0.14
CA VAL A 95 9.73 -10.71 -0.41
C VAL A 95 8.40 -11.07 0.23
N LYS A 96 8.10 -10.54 1.42
CA LYS A 96 6.89 -10.89 2.19
C LYS A 96 6.33 -9.65 2.88
N ILE A 97 5.02 -9.68 3.09
CA ILE A 97 4.29 -8.71 3.91
C ILE A 97 3.57 -9.47 5.01
N GLN A 98 3.68 -8.99 6.24
CA GLN A 98 2.97 -9.51 7.40
C GLN A 98 2.08 -8.43 8.02
N LEU A 99 0.83 -8.79 8.32
CA LEU A 99 -0.08 -7.98 9.11
C LEU A 99 -0.15 -8.54 10.54
N ASN A 100 -0.05 -7.64 11.51
CA ASN A 100 -0.26 -7.92 12.92
C ASN A 100 -1.44 -7.06 13.41
N SER A 101 -2.44 -7.73 14.00
CA SER A 101 -3.63 -7.08 14.56
C SER A 101 -3.34 -6.34 15.87
#